data_AF-A0A7X0CRM3-F1
#
_entry.id   AF-A0A7X0CRM3-F1
#
_cell.length_a   1.000
_cell.length_b   1.000
_cell.length_c   1.000
_cell.angle_alpha   90.00
_cell.angle_beta   90.00
_cell.angle_gamma   90.00
#
_symmetry.space_group_name_H-M   'P 1'
#
loop_
_entity.id
_entity.type
_entity.pdbx_description
1 polymer ?
#
loop_
_entity_poly.entity_id
_entity_poly.type
_entity_poly.pdbx_seq_one_letter_code
_entity_poly.pdbx_strand_id
1 'polypeptide(L)'
;MKKIKENEPIFYVGLCMAGAVSAGAYTSGVMDYLIEALAEWEKRRNEPGVPSHKVQIPVMGGASAGGMTSIMAATSFNNELTPIDKPGDDLLAEHPENKLYHSWVDLTDADMFSVMLGTADIKNGKVLSALNSDFIDAIANRVVSVDTRPEKWKDLPPFIARDMKIFTTLSNLQGFDYNVAFRSDLLQKS
;
A
#
# COMPACT_ATOMS: atom_id res chain seq x y z
N MET A 1 0.15 -36.55 -7.42
CA MET A 1 -0.56 -35.89 -6.30
C MET A 1 0.47 -35.15 -5.46
N LYS A 2 0.46 -33.81 -5.45
CA LYS A 2 1.33 -32.99 -4.59
C LYS A 2 0.86 -33.21 -3.14
N LYS A 3 1.72 -33.80 -2.29
CA LYS A 3 1.47 -33.88 -0.85
C LYS A 3 1.19 -32.46 -0.34
N ILE A 4 -0.01 -32.24 0.20
CA ILE A 4 -0.31 -31.04 0.98
C ILE A 4 0.59 -31.16 2.23
N LYS A 5 1.63 -30.34 2.32
CA LYS A 5 2.44 -30.24 3.54
C LYS A 5 1.54 -29.62 4.61
N GLU A 6 1.04 -30.44 5.53
CA GLU A 6 0.40 -29.98 6.75
C GLU A 6 1.43 -29.15 7.55
N ASN A 7 1.06 -27.90 7.85
CA ASN A 7 1.80 -26.91 8.63
C ASN A 7 3.13 -26.38 8.06
N GLU A 8 3.09 -25.79 6.86
CA GLU A 8 4.10 -24.78 6.52
C GLU A 8 3.91 -23.55 7.43
N PRO A 9 4.94 -23.12 8.19
CA PRO A 9 4.80 -22.01 9.14
C PRO A 9 4.43 -20.71 8.39
N ILE A 10 3.40 -20.04 8.91
CA ILE A 10 2.95 -18.74 8.41
C ILE A 10 3.48 -17.66 9.36
N PHE A 11 4.18 -16.69 8.80
CA PHE A 11 4.60 -15.48 9.48
C PHE A 11 3.55 -14.38 9.25
N TYR A 12 2.92 -13.92 10.32
CA TYR A 12 1.88 -12.90 10.25
C TYR A 12 2.47 -11.50 10.45
N VAL A 13 2.12 -10.57 9.56
CA VAL A 13 2.58 -9.18 9.60
C VAL A 13 1.38 -8.25 9.69
N GLY A 14 1.26 -7.54 10.81
CA GLY A 14 0.29 -6.46 10.95
C GLY A 14 0.92 -5.13 10.57
N LEU A 15 0.25 -4.37 9.70
CA LEU A 15 0.73 -3.06 9.27
C LEU A 15 0.03 -1.94 10.06
N CYS A 16 0.82 -1.15 10.77
CA CYS A 16 0.39 0.08 11.45
C CYS A 16 1.09 1.27 10.80
N MET A 17 0.35 2.06 10.03
CA MET A 17 0.84 3.19 9.25
C MET A 17 0.48 4.50 9.93
N ALA A 18 1.50 5.27 10.29
CA ALA A 18 1.32 6.54 10.99
C ALA A 18 0.61 7.58 10.11
N GLY A 19 -0.09 8.51 10.76
CA GLY A 19 -0.65 9.68 10.10
C GLY A 19 0.36 10.82 10.04
N ALA A 20 0.60 11.35 8.84
CA ALA A 20 1.20 12.66 8.59
C ALA A 20 1.04 12.95 7.11
N VAL A 21 0.41 14.09 6.75
CA VAL A 21 0.05 14.41 5.35
C VAL A 21 1.26 14.31 4.43
N SER A 22 2.38 14.94 4.79
CA SER A 22 3.62 14.91 4.01
C SER A 22 4.31 13.55 3.97
N ALA A 23 4.01 12.64 4.90
CA ALA A 23 4.59 11.30 4.94
C ALA A 23 3.74 10.25 4.17
N GLY A 24 2.61 10.64 3.59
CA GLY A 24 1.77 9.74 2.80
C GLY A 24 2.49 9.18 1.59
N ALA A 25 3.22 10.02 0.84
CA ALA A 25 4.06 9.59 -0.28
C ALA A 25 5.15 8.59 0.15
N TYR A 26 5.83 8.87 1.27
CA TYR A 26 6.82 7.95 1.83
C TYR A 26 6.21 6.60 2.22
N THR A 27 5.08 6.62 2.95
CA THR A 27 4.38 5.41 3.37
C THR A 27 3.92 4.59 2.16
N SER A 28 3.48 5.27 1.11
CA SER A 28 3.07 4.65 -0.15
C SER A 28 4.24 4.02 -0.91
N GLY A 29 5.41 4.64 -0.93
CA GLY A 29 6.63 4.02 -1.46
C GLY A 29 7.08 2.81 -0.65
N VAL A 30 6.96 2.85 0.69
CA VAL A 30 7.20 1.68 1.55
C VAL A 30 6.23 0.54 1.20
N MET A 31 4.95 0.86 1.01
CA MET A 31 3.95 -0.14 0.63
C MET A 31 4.19 -0.72 -0.76
N ASP A 32 4.55 0.11 -1.73
CA ASP A 32 4.89 -0.32 -3.08
C ASP A 32 6.03 -1.35 -3.07
N TYR A 33 7.15 -0.98 -2.42
CA TYR A 33 8.31 -1.86 -2.30
C TYR A 33 8.02 -3.11 -1.46
N LEU A 34 7.22 -3.01 -0.40
CA LEU A 34 6.82 -4.18 0.40
C LEU A 34 6.02 -5.18 -0.44
N ILE A 35 5.09 -4.71 -1.28
CA ILE A 35 4.29 -5.55 -2.18
C ILE A 35 5.19 -6.21 -3.21
N GLU A 36 6.12 -5.46 -3.81
CA GLU A 36 7.12 -5.99 -4.75
C GLU A 36 7.97 -7.09 -4.10
N ALA A 37 8.55 -6.80 -2.93
CA ALA A 37 9.42 -7.72 -2.20
C ALA A 37 8.68 -9.01 -1.80
N LEU A 38 7.42 -8.91 -1.37
CA LEU A 38 6.60 -10.09 -1.03
C LEU A 38 6.18 -10.88 -2.27
N ALA A 39 5.93 -10.21 -3.39
CA ALA A 39 5.68 -10.88 -4.66
C ALA A 39 6.92 -11.65 -5.14
N GLU A 40 8.11 -11.06 -5.01
CA GLU A 40 9.36 -11.76 -5.35
C GLU A 40 9.67 -12.89 -4.37
N TRP A 41 9.39 -12.70 -3.09
CA TRP A 41 9.47 -13.75 -2.08
C TRP A 41 8.61 -14.96 -2.43
N GLU A 42 7.34 -14.75 -2.80
CA GLU A 42 6.44 -15.84 -3.16
C GLU A 42 6.90 -16.61 -4.42
N LYS A 43 7.57 -15.95 -5.36
CA LYS A 43 8.15 -16.63 -6.54
C LYS A 43 9.33 -17.54 -6.16
N ARG A 44 10.18 -17.09 -5.24
CA ARG A 44 11.46 -17.75 -4.91
C ARG A 44 11.40 -18.67 -3.71
N ARG A 45 10.42 -18.52 -2.82
CA ARG A 45 10.30 -19.43 -1.66
C ARG A 45 10.16 -20.87 -2.16
N ASN A 46 10.88 -21.79 -1.53
CA ASN A 46 11.10 -23.19 -1.96
C ASN A 46 12.22 -23.44 -2.98
N GLU A 47 12.92 -22.41 -3.46
CA GLU A 47 14.19 -22.62 -4.17
C GLU A 47 15.26 -23.21 -3.22
N PRO A 48 16.22 -24.02 -3.73
CA PRO A 48 17.31 -24.55 -2.91
C PRO A 48 18.07 -23.44 -2.18
N GLY A 49 18.13 -23.52 -0.85
CA GLY A 49 18.81 -22.51 -0.01
C GLY A 49 17.96 -21.29 0.37
N VAL A 50 16.72 -21.17 -0.12
CA VAL A 50 15.77 -20.12 0.26
C VAL A 50 14.76 -20.67 1.29
N PRO A 51 14.47 -19.95 2.40
CA PRO A 51 13.45 -20.40 3.35
C PRO A 51 12.07 -20.58 2.68
N SER A 52 11.24 -21.48 3.21
CA SER A 52 9.94 -21.79 2.59
C SER A 52 8.73 -21.14 3.25
N HIS A 53 8.91 -20.44 4.38
CA HIS A 53 7.80 -19.89 5.16
C HIS A 53 6.88 -19.01 4.31
N LYS A 54 5.60 -19.02 4.67
CA LYS A 54 4.61 -18.10 4.08
C LYS A 54 4.61 -16.81 4.87
N VAL A 55 4.37 -15.70 4.20
CA VAL A 55 4.03 -14.44 4.87
C VAL A 55 2.55 -14.18 4.65
N GLN A 56 1.86 -13.63 5.65
CA GLN A 56 0.49 -13.19 5.48
C GLN A 56 0.26 -11.85 6.21
N ILE A 57 -0.42 -10.93 5.53
CA ILE A 57 -0.87 -9.65 6.08
C ILE A 57 -2.37 -9.79 6.38
N PRO A 58 -2.77 -10.06 7.63
CA PRO A 58 -4.17 -10.15 8.03
C PRO A 58 -4.78 -8.80 8.40
N VAL A 59 -3.95 -7.78 8.62
CA VAL A 59 -4.41 -6.47 9.07
C VAL A 59 -3.53 -5.36 8.53
N MET A 60 -4.18 -4.30 8.06
CA MET A 60 -3.57 -3.01 7.78
C MET A 60 -4.36 -1.94 8.49
N GLY A 61 -3.69 -0.90 8.97
CA GLY A 61 -4.41 0.26 9.45
C GLY A 61 -3.52 1.46 9.69
N GLY A 62 -4.17 2.61 9.84
CA GLY A 62 -3.52 3.86 10.15
C GLY A 62 -4.51 4.98 10.44
N ALA A 63 -3.98 6.17 10.66
CA ALA A 63 -4.74 7.42 10.75
C ALA A 63 -4.34 8.36 9.61
N SER A 64 -5.28 9.20 9.16
CA SER A 64 -5.02 10.22 8.15
C SER A 64 -4.30 9.62 6.91
N ALA A 65 -3.11 10.09 6.56
CA ALA A 65 -2.32 9.58 5.46
C ALA A 65 -2.10 8.05 5.50
N GLY A 66 -1.78 7.47 6.67
CA GLY A 66 -1.63 6.01 6.79
C GLY A 66 -2.94 5.24 6.60
N GLY A 67 -4.06 5.83 7.02
CA GLY A 67 -5.39 5.27 6.76
C GLY A 67 -5.73 5.29 5.26
N MET A 68 -5.43 6.40 4.59
CA MET A 68 -5.58 6.54 3.14
C MET A 68 -4.71 5.54 2.39
N THR A 69 -3.42 5.43 2.73
CA THR A 69 -2.51 4.44 2.12
C THR A 69 -2.98 3.00 2.36
N SER A 70 -3.57 2.69 3.53
CA SER A 70 -4.20 1.38 3.78
C SER A 70 -5.30 1.07 2.77
N ILE A 71 -6.21 2.03 2.53
CA ILE A 71 -7.30 1.87 1.57
C ILE A 71 -6.73 1.73 0.15
N MET A 72 -5.80 2.61 -0.22
CA MET A 72 -5.18 2.59 -1.55
C MET A 72 -4.52 1.25 -1.84
N ALA A 73 -3.70 0.73 -0.92
CA ALA A 73 -3.05 -0.57 -1.05
C ALA A 73 -4.08 -1.69 -1.23
N ALA A 74 -5.13 -1.71 -0.39
CA ALA A 74 -6.18 -2.71 -0.46
C ALA A 74 -6.92 -2.71 -1.82
N THR A 75 -7.22 -1.52 -2.36
CA THR A 75 -7.87 -1.39 -3.67
C THR A 75 -6.97 -1.74 -4.86
N SER A 76 -5.66 -1.87 -4.64
CA SER A 76 -4.69 -2.23 -5.68
C SER A 76 -4.49 -3.73 -5.81
N PHE A 77 -4.79 -4.54 -4.78
CA PHE A 77 -4.42 -5.96 -4.77
C PHE A 77 -5.12 -6.82 -5.83
N ASN A 78 -6.29 -6.42 -6.32
CA ASN A 78 -7.01 -7.13 -7.38
C ASN A 78 -6.75 -6.58 -8.79
N ASN A 79 -5.83 -5.63 -8.94
CA ASN A 79 -5.37 -5.16 -10.22
C ASN A 79 -3.84 -5.25 -10.29
N GLU A 80 -3.29 -4.97 -11.47
CA GLU A 80 -1.85 -4.84 -11.62
C GLU A 80 -1.36 -3.57 -10.91
N LEU A 81 -0.34 -3.73 -10.08
CA LEU A 81 0.43 -2.65 -9.52
C LEU A 81 1.87 -2.81 -10.04
N THR A 82 2.30 -1.88 -10.90
CA THR A 82 3.68 -1.87 -11.40
C THR A 82 4.55 -1.13 -10.40
N PRO A 83 5.55 -1.77 -9.78
CA PRO A 83 6.43 -1.10 -8.83
C PRO A 83 7.17 0.08 -9.45
N ILE A 84 7.35 1.15 -8.70
CA ILE A 84 8.14 2.31 -9.13
C ILE A 84 9.61 2.07 -8.79
N ASP A 85 10.45 2.04 -9.83
CA ASP A 85 11.90 1.96 -9.69
C ASP A 85 12.48 3.33 -9.32
N LYS A 86 13.80 3.48 -9.43
CA LYS A 86 14.51 4.73 -9.21
C LYS A 86 13.94 5.87 -10.06
N PRO A 87 13.98 7.12 -9.57
CA PRO A 87 13.59 8.28 -10.35
C PRO A 87 14.29 8.30 -11.71
N GLY A 88 13.51 8.47 -12.78
CA GLY A 88 14.03 8.67 -14.12
C GLY A 88 14.60 10.08 -14.32
N ASP A 89 14.94 10.39 -15.57
CA ASP A 89 15.46 11.72 -15.94
C ASP A 89 14.40 12.82 -15.80
N ASP A 90 13.14 12.48 -16.08
CA ASP A 90 12.00 13.37 -15.86
C ASP A 90 11.38 13.11 -14.48
N LEU A 91 11.70 13.98 -13.53
CA LEU A 91 11.19 13.90 -12.15
C LEU A 91 9.69 14.23 -12.03
N LEU A 92 9.08 14.81 -13.06
CA LEU A 92 7.67 15.21 -13.06
C LEU A 92 6.80 14.28 -13.93
N ALA A 93 7.38 13.23 -14.49
CA ALA A 93 6.62 12.23 -15.22
C ALA A 93 5.59 11.57 -14.28
N GLU A 94 4.33 11.49 -14.76
CA GLU A 94 3.28 10.79 -14.03
C GLU A 94 3.46 9.28 -14.14
N HIS A 95 3.02 8.58 -13.08
CA HIS A 95 3.07 7.13 -12.95
C HIS A 95 1.68 6.51 -12.72
N PRO A 96 0.73 6.65 -13.68
CA PRO A 96 -0.64 6.13 -13.53
C PRO A 96 -0.72 4.60 -13.38
N GLU A 97 0.33 3.87 -13.78
CA GLU A 97 0.47 2.42 -13.59
C GLU A 97 0.61 2.01 -12.11
N ASN A 98 0.95 2.95 -11.23
CA ASN A 98 1.07 2.72 -9.80
C ASN A 98 0.08 3.59 -9.03
N LYS A 99 -1.05 3.00 -8.62
CA LYS A 99 -2.12 3.74 -7.91
C LYS A 99 -1.63 4.41 -6.62
N LEU A 100 -0.64 3.86 -5.93
CA LEU A 100 -0.09 4.46 -4.70
C LEU A 100 0.71 5.73 -5.03
N TYR A 101 1.59 5.66 -6.03
CA TYR A 101 2.38 6.80 -6.49
C TYR A 101 1.46 7.88 -7.10
N HIS A 102 0.59 7.47 -8.02
CA HIS A 102 -0.33 8.37 -8.72
C HIS A 102 -1.27 9.14 -7.77
N SER A 103 -1.58 8.57 -6.60
CA SER A 103 -2.47 9.23 -5.63
C SER A 103 -1.74 10.13 -4.63
N TRP A 104 -0.44 9.94 -4.40
CA TRP A 104 0.32 10.68 -3.39
C TRP A 104 1.38 11.62 -3.95
N VAL A 105 1.89 11.35 -5.15
CA VAL A 105 2.98 12.09 -5.77
C VAL A 105 2.45 12.88 -6.96
N ASP A 106 1.87 12.21 -7.96
CA ASP A 106 1.32 12.88 -9.14
C ASP A 106 0.11 13.76 -8.78
N LEU A 107 -0.69 13.31 -7.80
CA LEU A 107 -1.94 13.96 -7.41
C LEU A 107 -2.85 14.15 -8.63
N THR A 108 -3.18 15.39 -8.99
CA THR A 108 -4.01 15.71 -10.17
C THR A 108 -3.31 16.60 -11.20
N ASP A 109 -2.16 17.18 -10.83
CA ASP A 109 -1.37 18.07 -11.69
C ASP A 109 0.04 18.23 -11.09
N ALA A 110 1.04 18.50 -11.92
CA ALA A 110 2.39 18.83 -11.46
C ALA A 110 2.42 20.18 -10.72
N ASP A 111 1.59 21.15 -11.13
CA ASP A 111 1.41 22.42 -10.43
C ASP A 111 0.14 22.40 -9.57
N MET A 112 0.21 21.66 -8.47
CA MET A 112 -0.88 21.59 -7.50
C MET A 112 -1.21 22.94 -6.86
N PHE A 113 -0.27 23.88 -6.80
CA PHE A 113 -0.56 25.17 -6.19
C PHE A 113 -1.53 25.98 -7.04
N SER A 114 -1.37 25.96 -8.36
CA SER A 114 -2.35 26.53 -9.30
C SER A 114 -3.72 25.86 -9.19
N VAL A 115 -3.77 24.53 -9.03
CA VAL A 115 -5.03 23.80 -8.81
C VAL A 115 -5.72 24.27 -7.52
N MET A 116 -4.97 24.37 -6.42
CA MET A 116 -5.46 24.80 -5.11
C MET A 116 -5.88 26.28 -5.06
N LEU A 117 -5.30 27.14 -5.91
CA LEU A 117 -5.69 28.55 -6.04
C LEU A 117 -6.89 28.76 -6.99
N GLY A 118 -7.33 27.72 -7.70
CA GLY A 118 -8.53 27.78 -8.52
C GLY A 118 -9.79 28.09 -7.69
N THR A 119 -10.84 28.59 -8.34
CA THR A 119 -12.10 28.97 -7.66
C THR A 119 -13.28 28.11 -8.08
N ALA A 120 -13.03 26.94 -8.67
CA ALA A 120 -14.06 26.06 -9.24
C ALA A 120 -14.98 25.44 -8.17
N ASP A 121 -14.49 25.34 -6.93
CA ASP A 121 -15.20 24.86 -5.75
C ASP A 121 -16.17 25.90 -5.17
N ILE A 122 -16.01 27.19 -5.49
CA ILE A 122 -16.89 28.27 -5.02
C ILE A 122 -18.24 28.21 -5.75
N LYS A 123 -19.19 27.51 -5.15
CA LYS A 123 -20.54 27.30 -5.70
C LYS A 123 -21.57 28.08 -4.87
N ASN A 124 -22.46 28.80 -5.55
CA ASN A 124 -23.56 29.55 -4.94
C ASN A 124 -23.12 30.54 -3.83
N GLY A 125 -21.93 31.13 -3.97
CA GLY A 125 -21.38 32.10 -3.02
C GLY A 125 -20.95 31.52 -1.66
N LYS A 126 -20.85 30.19 -1.54
CA LYS A 126 -20.31 29.53 -0.34
C LYS A 126 -18.85 29.17 -0.54
N VAL A 127 -18.03 29.50 0.46
CA VAL A 127 -16.61 29.13 0.53
C VAL A 127 -16.45 28.14 1.67
N LEU A 128 -16.09 26.89 1.36
CA LEU A 128 -15.96 25.80 2.35
C LEU A 128 -14.54 25.73 2.94
N SER A 129 -13.54 26.08 2.14
CA SER A 129 -12.12 26.04 2.47
C SER A 129 -11.40 27.25 1.89
N ALA A 130 -10.22 27.57 2.43
CA ALA A 130 -9.39 28.66 1.91
C ALA A 130 -8.75 28.35 0.55
N LEU A 131 -8.55 27.06 0.25
CA LEU A 131 -7.97 26.55 -0.99
C LEU A 131 -8.94 25.54 -1.60
N ASN A 132 -8.97 25.47 -2.92
CA ASN A 132 -9.78 24.53 -3.66
C ASN A 132 -9.39 23.09 -3.33
N SER A 133 -10.37 22.32 -2.86
CA SER A 133 -10.21 20.93 -2.44
C SER A 133 -10.84 19.91 -3.41
N ASP A 134 -11.41 20.32 -4.55
CA ASP A 134 -12.07 19.42 -5.50
C ASP A 134 -11.12 18.31 -6.01
N PHE A 135 -9.81 18.55 -6.02
CA PHE A 135 -8.80 17.54 -6.38
C PHE A 135 -8.78 16.34 -5.41
N ILE A 136 -9.16 16.53 -4.15
CA ILE A 136 -9.23 15.46 -3.14
C ILE A 136 -10.30 14.46 -3.55
N ASP A 137 -11.45 14.93 -4.03
CA ASP A 137 -12.53 14.07 -4.52
C ASP A 137 -12.11 13.31 -5.78
N ALA A 138 -11.34 13.95 -6.67
CA ALA A 138 -10.77 13.28 -7.85
C ALA A 138 -9.85 12.12 -7.45
N ILE A 139 -8.95 12.34 -6.48
CA ILE A 139 -8.08 11.29 -5.94
C ILE A 139 -8.90 10.20 -5.25
N ALA A 140 -9.87 10.57 -4.42
CA ALA A 140 -10.71 9.61 -3.72
C ALA A 140 -11.46 8.68 -4.70
N ASN A 141 -12.07 9.25 -5.74
CA ASN A 141 -12.76 8.50 -6.79
C ASN A 141 -11.80 7.55 -7.53
N ARG A 142 -10.59 8.01 -7.86
CA ARG A 142 -9.55 7.19 -8.49
C ARG A 142 -9.14 6.00 -7.62
N VAL A 143 -8.95 6.22 -6.32
CA VAL A 143 -8.52 5.19 -5.37
C VAL A 143 -9.55 4.08 -5.26
N VAL A 144 -10.82 4.44 -5.03
CA VAL A 144 -11.89 3.45 -4.79
C VAL A 144 -12.39 2.78 -6.07
N SER A 145 -12.04 3.33 -7.24
CA SER A 145 -12.34 2.71 -8.53
C SER A 145 -11.45 1.48 -8.73
N VAL A 146 -12.07 0.30 -8.72
CA VAL A 146 -11.42 -0.98 -9.02
C VAL A 146 -11.84 -1.42 -10.41
N ASP A 147 -10.87 -1.82 -11.22
CA ASP A 147 -11.17 -2.32 -12.56
C ASP A 147 -11.67 -3.77 -12.45
N THR A 148 -12.98 -3.94 -12.58
CA THR A 148 -13.65 -5.24 -12.45
C THR A 148 -13.68 -6.03 -13.76
N ARG A 149 -13.03 -5.54 -14.82
CA ARG A 149 -12.99 -6.26 -16.09
C ARG A 149 -12.16 -7.54 -15.94
N PRO A 150 -12.64 -8.70 -16.42
CA PRO A 150 -11.97 -9.99 -16.20
C PRO A 150 -10.50 -10.04 -16.63
N GLU A 151 -10.14 -9.29 -17.68
CA GLU A 151 -8.77 -9.22 -18.20
C GLU A 151 -7.80 -8.37 -17.36
N LYS A 152 -8.34 -7.53 -16.45
CA LYS A 152 -7.56 -6.68 -15.54
C LYS A 152 -7.64 -7.15 -14.08
N TRP A 153 -8.56 -8.04 -13.77
CA TRP A 153 -8.72 -8.62 -12.45
C TRP A 153 -7.62 -9.65 -12.17
N LYS A 154 -6.94 -9.49 -11.04
CA LYS A 154 -5.95 -10.45 -10.52
C LYS A 154 -6.47 -11.10 -9.25
N ASP A 155 -6.14 -12.38 -9.07
CA ASP A 155 -6.35 -13.08 -7.80
C ASP A 155 -5.60 -12.36 -6.69
N LEU A 156 -6.19 -12.36 -5.49
CA LEU A 156 -5.59 -11.75 -4.32
C LEU A 156 -4.21 -12.38 -4.07
N PRO A 157 -3.14 -11.58 -3.86
CA PRO A 157 -1.81 -12.11 -3.64
C PRO A 157 -1.77 -13.06 -2.44
N PRO A 158 -1.00 -14.16 -2.48
CA PRO A 158 -0.98 -15.17 -1.41
C PRO A 158 -0.59 -14.61 -0.03
N PHE A 159 0.16 -13.51 -0.02
CA PHE A 159 0.61 -12.81 1.19
C PHE A 159 -0.43 -11.83 1.77
N ILE A 160 -1.61 -11.69 1.17
CA ILE A 160 -2.73 -10.94 1.73
C ILE A 160 -3.80 -11.92 2.22
N ALA A 161 -4.28 -11.75 3.45
CA ALA A 161 -5.36 -12.59 3.98
C ALA A 161 -6.69 -12.30 3.25
N ARG A 162 -7.49 -13.34 2.97
CA ARG A 162 -8.80 -13.18 2.33
C ARG A 162 -9.78 -12.36 3.17
N ASP A 163 -9.65 -12.41 4.48
CA ASP A 163 -10.48 -11.72 5.46
C ASP A 163 -9.76 -10.53 6.13
N MET A 164 -8.77 -9.97 5.41
CA MET A 164 -7.94 -8.86 5.88
C MET A 164 -8.79 -7.72 6.46
N LYS A 165 -8.38 -7.23 7.63
CA LYS A 165 -9.02 -6.11 8.31
C LYS A 165 -8.32 -4.80 7.97
N ILE A 166 -9.11 -3.77 7.68
CA ILE A 166 -8.61 -2.41 7.42
C ILE A 166 -9.18 -1.47 8.46
N PHE A 167 -8.30 -0.75 9.16
CA PHE A 167 -8.67 0.25 10.16
C PHE A 167 -8.15 1.63 9.76
N THR A 168 -9.02 2.61 9.55
CA THR A 168 -8.66 3.92 8.97
C THR A 168 -8.76 5.08 9.97
N THR A 169 -9.21 4.80 11.19
CA THR A 169 -9.44 5.76 12.27
C THR A 169 -8.59 5.44 13.51
N LEU A 170 -7.42 4.81 13.30
CA LEU A 170 -6.52 4.45 14.39
C LEU A 170 -5.89 5.70 15.01
N SER A 171 -6.37 6.10 16.17
CA SER A 171 -5.77 7.17 17.00
C SER A 171 -5.21 6.56 18.29
N ASN A 172 -4.06 7.05 18.74
CA ASN A 172 -3.43 6.67 20.01
C ASN A 172 -3.31 5.16 20.26
N LEU A 173 -2.59 4.44 19.41
CA LEU A 173 -2.09 3.11 19.77
C LEU A 173 -0.87 3.27 20.68
N GLN A 174 -0.99 2.80 21.92
CA GLN A 174 0.20 2.52 22.73
C GLN A 174 0.86 1.27 22.12
N GLY A 175 2.08 1.43 21.60
CA GLY A 175 2.85 0.31 21.08
C GLY A 175 3.10 -0.72 22.18
N PHE A 176 3.00 -2.01 21.85
CA PHE A 176 3.48 -3.07 22.72
C PHE A 176 4.87 -3.50 22.21
N ASP A 177 5.87 -3.41 23.07
CA ASP A 177 7.21 -3.90 22.75
C ASP A 177 7.19 -5.43 22.69
N TYR A 178 7.44 -5.98 21.50
CA TYR A 178 7.64 -7.41 21.31
C TYR A 178 9.12 -7.67 21.03
N ASN A 179 9.76 -8.47 21.89
CA ASN A 179 11.12 -8.92 21.68
C ASN A 179 11.12 -10.20 20.82
N VAL A 180 11.57 -10.09 19.57
CA VAL A 180 11.79 -11.25 18.71
C VAL A 180 13.24 -11.68 18.88
N ALA A 181 13.46 -12.73 19.66
CA ALA A 181 14.77 -13.37 19.74
C ALA A 181 15.04 -14.12 18.43
N PHE A 182 15.90 -13.56 17.57
CA PHE A 182 16.47 -14.30 16.44
C PHE A 182 17.36 -15.42 16.99
N ARG A 183 16.86 -16.66 16.97
CA ARG A 183 17.67 -17.84 17.33
C ARG A 183 18.67 -18.16 16.23
N SER A 184 19.85 -17.54 16.30
CA SER A 184 21.01 -17.82 15.43
C SER A 184 21.66 -19.19 15.69
N ASP A 185 21.24 -19.87 16.76
CA ASP A 185 21.77 -21.12 17.29
C ASP A 185 21.34 -22.38 16.52
N LEU A 186 20.47 -22.28 15.51
CA LEU A 186 20.10 -23.41 14.64
C LEU A 186 21.13 -23.72 13.53
N LEU A 187 22.20 -22.94 13.40
CA LEU A 187 23.30 -23.20 12.45
C LEU A 187 24.44 -24.07 13.03
N GLN A 188 24.35 -24.51 14.29
CA GLN A 188 25.34 -25.38 14.93
C GLN A 188 24.75 -26.74 15.32
N LYS A 189 24.35 -27.56 14.33
CA LYS A 189 24.41 -29.02 14.48
C LYS A 189 24.87 -29.65 13.16
N SER A 190 26.19 -29.76 13.04
CA SER A 190 26.88 -30.78 12.23
C SER A 190 26.70 -32.15 12.86
#